data_AF-A0A1C9WNY7-F1
#
_entry.id   AF-A0A1C9WNY7-F1
#
_cell.length_a   1.000
_cell.length_b   1.000
_cell.length_c   1.000
_cell.angle_alpha   90.00
_cell.angle_beta   90.00
_cell.angle_gamma   90.00
#
_symmetry.space_group_name_H-M   'P 1'
#
loop_
_entity.id
_entity.type
_entity.pdbx_description
1 polymer ?
#
loop_
_entity_poly.entity_id
_entity_poly.type
_entity_poly.pdbx_seq_one_letter_code
_entity_poly.pdbx_strand_id
1 'polypeptide(L)' 'MSEAQENYSAEAEASSTDPHDWGRAMALAVTRLAEQIAPADSEDIHASLVGKDLHLKIRDDEGGVTIMVSTAPGSDPSS' A
#
# COMPACT_ATOMS: atom_id res chain seq x y z
N MET A 1 -19.89 -19.01 0.63
CA MET A 1 -19.21 -18.52 -0.59
C MET A 1 -17.90 -17.96 -0.10
N SER A 2 -16.77 -18.57 -0.44
CA SER A 2 -15.47 -18.00 -0.09
C SER A 2 -15.29 -16.79 -1.00
N GLU A 3 -15.46 -15.59 -0.46
CA GLU A 3 -15.06 -14.37 -1.15
C GLU A 3 -13.57 -14.55 -1.50
N ALA A 4 -13.25 -14.48 -2.79
CA ALA A 4 -11.85 -14.38 -3.18
C ALA A 4 -11.34 -13.13 -2.46
N GLN A 5 -10.46 -13.31 -1.49
CA GLN A 5 -9.88 -12.19 -0.76
C GLN A 5 -9.08 -11.40 -1.80
N GLU A 6 -9.65 -10.28 -2.24
CA GLU A 6 -9.03 -9.46 -3.26
C GLU A 6 -7.74 -8.85 -2.68
N ASN A 7 -6.62 -9.20 -3.31
CA ASN A 7 -5.29 -8.78 -2.89
C ASN A 7 -5.02 -7.40 -3.49
N TYR A 8 -5.48 -6.36 -2.81
CA TYR A 8 -5.24 -4.98 -3.21
C TYR A 8 -3.82 -4.57 -2.82
N SER A 9 -3.18 -3.80 -3.70
CA SER A 9 -1.85 -3.25 -3.46
C SER A 9 -1.66 -1.93 -4.18
N ALA A 10 -0.92 -1.02 -3.55
CA ALA A 10 -0.55 0.24 -4.14
C ALA A 10 0.91 0.59 -3.80
N GLU A 11 1.55 1.33 -4.70
CA GLU A 11 2.96 1.71 -4.59
C GLU A 11 3.13 3.22 -4.69
N ALA A 12 4.21 3.73 -4.09
CA ALA A 12 4.69 5.09 -4.25
C ALA A 12 6.20 5.16 -4.03
N GLU A 13 6.86 6.12 -4.66
CA GLU A 13 8.30 6.27 -4.63
C GLU A 13 8.73 7.42 -3.71
N ALA A 14 9.83 7.22 -2.99
CA ALA A 14 10.59 8.28 -2.34
C ALA A 14 11.96 8.39 -3.02
N SER A 15 12.41 9.61 -3.32
CA SER A 15 13.70 9.88 -3.97
C SER A 15 14.88 9.89 -2.99
N SER A 16 14.74 9.23 -1.85
CA SER A 16 15.72 9.17 -0.77
C SER A 16 15.65 7.80 -0.12
N THR A 17 16.80 7.27 0.28
CA THR A 17 16.91 6.05 1.06
C THR A 17 16.85 6.31 2.57
N ASP A 18 16.76 7.58 3.00
CA ASP A 18 16.57 7.95 4.40
C ASP A 18 15.09 7.74 4.82
N PRO A 19 14.79 6.88 5.80
CA PRO A 19 13.44 6.65 6.30
C PRO A 19 12.69 7.89 6.76
N HIS A 20 13.40 8.94 7.20
CA HIS A 20 12.78 10.19 7.60
C HIS A 20 12.09 10.91 6.44
N ASP A 21 12.51 10.65 5.19
CA ASP A 21 11.96 11.27 3.98
C ASP A 21 10.77 10.50 3.38
N TRP A 22 10.45 9.31 3.90
CA TRP A 22 9.48 8.39 3.29
C TRP A 22 8.02 8.72 3.57
N GLY A 23 7.74 9.62 4.53
CA GLY A 23 6.38 9.88 5.01
C GLY A 23 5.40 10.24 3.89
N ARG A 24 5.83 11.03 2.90
CA ARG A 24 4.99 11.42 1.76
C ARG A 24 4.67 10.23 0.85
N ALA A 25 5.66 9.41 0.54
CA ALA A 25 5.47 8.22 -0.29
C ALA A 25 4.57 7.21 0.42
N MET A 26 4.79 6.98 1.71
CA MET A 26 3.95 6.10 2.52
C MET A 26 2.49 6.57 2.56
N ALA A 27 2.25 7.86 2.81
CA ALA A 27 0.90 8.43 2.79
C ALA A 27 0.23 8.24 1.42
N LEU A 28 0.96 8.46 0.33
CA LEU A 28 0.44 8.30 -1.03
C LEU A 28 0.09 6.84 -1.35
N ALA A 29 0.93 5.88 -0.97
CA ALA A 29 0.63 4.46 -1.16
C ALA A 29 -0.63 4.04 -0.37
N VAL A 30 -0.78 4.51 0.87
CA VAL A 30 -1.97 4.26 1.70
C VAL A 30 -3.23 4.89 1.07
N THR A 31 -3.16 6.13 0.59
CA THR A 31 -4.29 6.78 -0.09
C THR A 31 -4.70 6.01 -1.34
N ARG A 32 -3.74 5.63 -2.19
CA ARG A 32 -4.02 4.84 -3.40
C ARG A 32 -4.63 3.48 -3.08
N LEU A 33 -4.22 2.85 -1.99
CA LEU A 33 -4.82 1.60 -1.53
C LEU A 33 -6.27 1.82 -1.06
N ALA A 34 -6.52 2.90 -0.31
CA ALA A 34 -7.87 3.27 0.10
C ALA A 34 -8.80 3.51 -1.10
N GLU A 35 -8.32 4.20 -2.14
CA GLU A 35 -9.06 4.45 -3.39
C GLU A 35 -9.46 3.17 -4.12
N GLN A 36 -8.64 2.10 -4.07
CA GLN A 36 -8.96 0.82 -4.70
C GLN A 36 -10.06 0.05 -3.95
N ILE A 37 -10.07 0.15 -2.62
CA ILE A 37 -10.94 -0.64 -1.74
C ILE A 37 -12.27 0.07 -1.50
N ALA A 38 -12.27 1.40 -1.46
CA ALA A 38 -13.43 2.18 -1.11
C ALA A 38 -14.57 2.00 -2.13
N PRO A 39 -15.84 1.87 -1.66
CA PRO A 39 -16.99 1.96 -2.54
C PRO A 39 -17.00 3.27 -3.33
N ALA A 40 -17.56 3.24 -4.54
CA ALA A 40 -17.59 4.40 -5.44
C ALA A 40 -18.33 5.63 -4.86
N ASP A 41 -19.21 5.42 -3.88
CA ASP A 41 -19.99 6.45 -3.17
C ASP A 41 -19.45 6.75 -1.76
N SER A 42 -18.25 6.30 -1.42
CA SER A 42 -17.64 6.54 -0.11
C SER A 42 -17.33 8.02 0.13
N GLU A 43 -17.82 8.57 1.25
CA GLU A 43 -17.51 9.94 1.70
C GLU A 43 -16.11 10.06 2.35
N ASP A 44 -15.58 8.95 2.88
CA ASP A 44 -14.23 8.84 3.45
C ASP A 44 -13.59 7.51 3.04
N ILE A 45 -12.77 7.57 2.00
CA ILE A 45 -12.07 6.40 1.47
C ILE A 45 -11.17 5.73 2.51
N HIS A 46 -10.60 6.49 3.46
CA HIS A 46 -9.64 5.98 4.43
C HIS A 46 -10.31 5.12 5.51
N ALA A 47 -11.60 5.33 5.79
CA ALA A 47 -12.38 4.48 6.66
C ALA A 47 -12.37 3.01 6.20
N SER A 48 -12.23 2.77 4.89
CA SER A 48 -12.14 1.42 4.30
C SER A 48 -10.88 0.66 4.70
N LEU A 49 -9.86 1.33 5.23
CA LEU A 49 -8.63 0.69 5.73
C LEU A 49 -8.67 0.37 7.22
N VAL A 50 -9.61 0.95 7.98
CA VAL A 50 -9.65 0.80 9.44
C VAL A 50 -9.93 -0.66 9.82
N GLY A 51 -9.07 -1.22 10.67
CA GLY A 51 -9.18 -2.60 11.15
C GLY A 51 -8.70 -3.66 10.16
N LYS A 52 -8.15 -3.27 9.00
CA LYS A 52 -7.48 -4.20 8.08
C LYS A 52 -6.01 -4.34 8.43
N ASP A 53 -5.49 -5.56 8.33
CA ASP A 53 -4.06 -5.80 8.36
C ASP A 53 -3.43 -5.29 7.05
N LEU A 54 -2.42 -4.42 7.17
CA LEU A 54 -1.68 -3.88 6.04
C LEU A 54 -0.26 -4.42 6.05
N HIS A 55 0.18 -4.90 4.89
CA HIS A 55 1.53 -5.39 4.66
C HIS A 55 2.34 -4.34 3.91
N LEU A 56 3.49 -3.97 4.48
CA LEU A 56 4.43 -3.01 3.92
C LEU A 56 5.64 -3.75 3.33
N LYS A 57 5.97 -3.47 2.07
CA LYS A 57 7.22 -3.91 1.43
C LYS A 57 7.96 -2.68 0.91
N ILE A 58 9.25 -2.59 1.24
CA ILE A 58 10.13 -1.51 0.79
C ILE A 58 11.19 -2.14 -0.11
N ARG A 59 11.36 -1.60 -1.32
CA ARG A 59 12.37 -2.03 -2.29
C ARG A 59 13.31 -0.87 -2.59
N ASP A 60 14.60 -1.17 -2.68
CA ASP A 60 15.59 -0.24 -3.21
C ASP A 60 15.34 -0.05 -4.71
N ASP A 61 15.37 1.19 -5.18
CA ASP A 61 15.27 1.57 -6.60
C ASP A 61 16.28 2.69 -6.86
N GLU A 62 16.76 2.85 -8.10
CA GLU A 62 17.92 3.71 -8.41
C GLU A 62 17.80 5.14 -7.85
N GLY A 63 18.41 5.38 -6.68
CA GLY A 63 18.43 6.67 -5.99
C GLY A 63 17.31 6.91 -4.97
N GLY A 64 16.56 5.89 -4.56
CA GLY A 64 15.44 6.04 -3.64
C GLY A 64 14.87 4.71 -3.15
N VAL A 65 13.58 4.70 -2.82
CA VAL A 65 12.84 3.47 -2.49
C VAL A 65 11.46 3.46 -3.10
N THR A 66 10.99 2.27 -3.47
CA THR A 66 9.58 2.00 -3.74
C THR A 66 8.92 1.45 -2.48
N ILE A 67 7.86 2.10 -2.04
CA ILE A 67 7.02 1.68 -0.91
C ILE A 67 5.75 1.05 -1.46
N MET A 68 5.51 -0.22 -1.15
CA MET A 68 4.29 -0.95 -1.47
C MET A 68 3.49 -1.25 -0.20
N VAL A 69 2.19 -0.98 -0.22
CA VAL A 69 1.22 -1.34 0.83
C VAL A 69 0.16 -2.25 0.24
N SER A 70 -0.21 -3.32 0.95
CA SER A 70 -1.16 -4.34 0.47
C SER A 70 -2.05 -4.91 1.57
N THR A 71 -3.22 -5.45 1.20
CA THR A 71 -4.18 -6.10 2.12
C THR A 71 -3.94 -7.61 2.31
N ALA A 72 -2.93 -8.15 1.65
CA ALA A 72 -2.54 -9.54 1.76
C ALA A 72 -1.02 -9.62 1.81
N PRO A 73 -0.45 -10.64 2.48
CA PRO A 73 0.97 -10.88 2.43
C PRO A 73 1.37 -11.04 0.97
N GLY A 74 2.31 -10.23 0.48
CA GLY A 74 2.81 -10.38 -0.88
C GLY A 74 3.31 -11.80 -1.08
N SER A 75 2.85 -12.48 -2.12
CA SER A 75 3.48 -13.72 -2.58
C SER A 75 4.91 -13.35 -2.97
N ASP A 76 5.88 -13.59 -2.09
CA ASP A 76 7.27 -13.48 -2.49
C ASP A 76 7.49 -14.54 -3.58
N PRO A 77 7.86 -14.17 -4.82
CA PRO A 77 8.17 -15.16 -5.86
C PRO A 77 9.51 -15.88 -5.60
N SER A 78 10.02 -15.81 -4.37
CA SER A 78 11.27 -16.39 -3.91
C SER A 78 10.99 -17.38 -2.78
N SER A 79 10.42 -18.54 -3.11
CA SER A 79 10.43 -19.76 -2.30
C SER A 79 10.72 -20.95 -3.20
#